data_AF-A0A972ZX06-F1
#
_entry.id   AF-A0A972ZX06-F1
#
_cell.length_a   1.000
_cell.length_b   1.000
_cell.length_c   1.000
_cell.angle_alpha   90.00
_cell.angle_beta   90.00
_cell.angle_gamma   90.00
#
_symmetry.space_group_name_H-M   'P 1'
#
loop_
_entity.id
_entity.type
_entity.pdbx_description
1 polymer ?
#
loop_
_entity_poly.entity_id
_entity_poly.type
_entity_poly.pdbx_seq_one_letter_code
_entity_poly.pdbx_strand_id
1 'polypeptide(L)'
;GEAAAIAQEFTAAKKFLPGYGHPIHVNGDPRVKRLDEVARAAGAAGTYIDAMYLLGDAIKEASGKNIVINVNAAIGAVLLEASIPPKIARGFNLIARCAGLVGHLLEEQEEPAGYHIWKAADEAVPYEAP
;
A
#
# COMPACT_ATOMS: atom_id res chain seq x y z
N GLY A 1 9.69 7.59 -22.97
CA GLY A 1 10.29 6.40 -22.31
C GLY A 1 9.18 5.45 -21.88
N GLU A 2 9.53 4.24 -21.46
CA GLU A 2 8.56 3.18 -21.14
C GLU A 2 7.56 3.57 -20.04
N ALA A 3 8.01 4.27 -18.99
CA ALA A 3 7.15 4.83 -17.95
C ALA A 3 6.04 5.75 -18.50
N ALA A 4 6.38 6.61 -19.47
CA ALA A 4 5.40 7.50 -20.10
C ALA A 4 4.38 6.74 -20.95
N ALA A 5 4.81 5.69 -21.65
CA ALA A 5 3.90 4.83 -22.42
C ALA A 5 2.90 4.12 -21.50
N ILE A 6 3.36 3.54 -20.39
CA ILE A 6 2.51 2.91 -19.37
C ILE A 6 1.54 3.94 -18.77
N ALA A 7 2.04 5.12 -18.39
CA ALA A 7 1.21 6.18 -17.81
C ALA A 7 0.09 6.65 -18.77
N GLN A 8 0.42 6.81 -20.06
CA GLN A 8 -0.54 7.18 -21.09
C GLN A 8 -1.60 6.09 -21.30
N GLU A 9 -1.20 4.81 -21.36
CA GLU A 9 -2.13 3.69 -21.51
C GLU A 9 -3.18 3.67 -20.39
N PHE A 10 -2.73 3.71 -19.13
CA PHE A 10 -3.63 3.65 -17.98
C PHE A 10 -4.54 4.88 -17.88
N THR A 11 -4.00 6.06 -18.16
CA THR A 11 -4.76 7.31 -18.14
C THR A 11 -5.82 7.35 -19.25
N ALA A 12 -5.44 7.00 -20.49
CA ALA A 12 -6.36 6.97 -21.62
C ALA A 12 -7.48 5.93 -21.42
N ALA A 13 -7.14 4.77 -20.85
CA ALA A 13 -8.10 3.74 -20.52
C ALA A 13 -8.92 4.01 -19.24
N LYS A 14 -8.63 5.11 -18.52
CA LYS A 14 -9.22 5.44 -17.20
C LYS A 14 -9.12 4.28 -16.20
N LYS A 15 -8.04 3.50 -16.28
CA LYS A 15 -7.80 2.34 -15.41
C LYS A 15 -7.05 2.77 -14.16
N PHE A 16 -7.35 2.09 -13.06
CA PHE A 16 -6.56 2.20 -11.85
C PHE A 16 -5.21 1.52 -12.04
N LEU A 17 -4.13 2.21 -11.65
CA LEU A 17 -2.79 1.62 -11.62
C LEU A 17 -2.46 1.17 -10.18
N PRO A 18 -2.21 -0.13 -9.96
CA PRO A 18 -1.87 -0.65 -8.64
C PRO A 18 -0.64 0.04 -8.04
N GLY A 19 -0.75 0.44 -6.77
CA GLY A 19 0.35 1.11 -6.06
C GLY A 19 0.36 2.64 -6.17
N TYR A 20 -0.53 3.22 -6.99
CA TYR A 20 -0.61 4.66 -7.22
C TYR A 20 -2.02 5.17 -6.89
N GLY A 21 -2.08 6.23 -6.08
CA GLY A 21 -3.26 6.77 -5.45
C GLY A 21 -3.42 6.31 -4.00
N HIS A 22 -3.93 7.23 -3.16
CA HIS A 22 -4.26 6.95 -1.76
C HIS A 22 -5.48 7.78 -1.35
N PRO A 23 -6.52 7.21 -0.71
CA PRO A 23 -7.74 7.95 -0.34
C PRO A 23 -7.50 8.96 0.80
N ILE A 24 -6.62 8.62 1.75
CA ILE A 24 -6.31 9.46 2.93
C ILE A 24 -5.03 10.30 2.73
N HIS A 25 -3.90 9.67 2.41
CA HIS A 25 -2.59 10.31 2.22
C HIS A 25 -2.45 11.02 0.86
N VAL A 26 -3.36 11.94 0.52
CA VAL A 26 -3.37 12.66 -0.76
C VAL A 26 -2.15 13.56 -0.99
N ASN A 27 -1.40 13.89 0.08
CA ASN A 27 -0.18 14.70 0.03
C ASN A 27 1.11 13.86 0.10
N GLY A 28 0.99 12.54 0.02
CA GLY A 28 2.10 11.60 0.10
C GLY A 28 2.00 10.69 1.31
N ASP A 29 2.31 9.40 1.08
CA ASP A 29 2.33 8.39 2.13
C ASP A 29 3.71 8.37 2.80
N PRO A 30 3.83 8.72 4.10
CA PRO A 30 5.12 8.83 4.78
C PRO A 30 5.88 7.50 4.82
N ARG A 31 5.17 6.37 4.71
CA ARG A 31 5.77 5.02 4.72
C ARG A 31 6.59 4.74 3.46
N VAL A 32 6.25 5.38 2.34
CA VAL A 32 6.99 5.23 1.07
C VAL A 32 8.43 5.69 1.23
N LYS A 33 8.61 6.92 1.72
CA LYS A 33 9.94 7.49 1.98
C LYS A 33 10.70 6.64 3.01
N ARG A 34 10.04 6.19 4.08
CA ARG A 34 10.70 5.39 5.11
C ARG A 34 11.20 4.05 4.59
N LEU A 35 10.42 3.37 3.74
CA LEU A 35 10.81 2.09 3.15
C LEU A 35 11.99 2.24 2.17
N ASP A 36 11.99 3.30 1.37
CA ASP A 36 13.12 3.66 0.50
C ASP A 36 14.41 3.87 1.31
N GLU A 37 14.36 4.70 2.36
CA GLU A 37 15.50 4.94 3.25
C GLU A 37 16.03 3.63 3.86
N VAL A 38 15.15 2.75 4.35
CA VAL A 38 15.55 1.46 4.94
C VAL A 38 16.18 0.55 3.89
N ALA A 39 15.61 0.48 2.68
CA ALA A 39 16.15 -0.36 1.63
C ALA A 39 17.55 0.10 1.20
N ARG A 40 17.75 1.40 0.99
CA ARG A 40 19.07 1.95 0.65
C ARG A 40 20.07 1.78 1.78
N ALA A 41 19.66 1.99 3.03
CA ALA A 41 20.52 1.74 4.19
C ALA A 41 20.93 0.25 4.31
N ALA A 42 20.08 -0.67 3.83
CA ALA A 42 20.37 -2.10 3.76
C ALA A 42 21.22 -2.50 2.53
N GLY A 43 21.62 -1.55 1.67
CA GLY A 43 22.48 -1.78 0.52
C GLY A 43 21.74 -1.97 -0.82
N ALA A 44 20.44 -1.66 -0.90
CA ALA A 44 19.71 -1.67 -2.16
C ALA A 44 20.33 -0.70 -3.18
N ALA A 45 20.48 -1.15 -4.43
CA ALA A 45 20.99 -0.32 -5.52
C ALA A 45 19.97 0.77 -5.91
N GLY A 46 18.67 0.50 -5.70
CA GLY A 46 17.59 1.44 -5.94
C GLY A 46 16.98 1.35 -7.34
N THR A 47 17.37 0.38 -8.17
CA THR A 47 16.85 0.23 -9.54
C THR A 47 15.32 0.17 -9.61
N TYR A 48 14.68 -0.63 -8.77
CA TYR A 48 13.22 -0.77 -8.72
C TYR A 48 12.54 0.38 -7.99
N ILE A 49 13.22 0.95 -6.98
CA ILE A 49 12.74 2.13 -6.25
C ILE A 49 12.71 3.35 -7.19
N ASP A 50 13.76 3.58 -7.95
CA ASP A 50 13.87 4.67 -8.92
C ASP A 50 12.86 4.49 -10.05
N ALA A 51 12.67 3.26 -10.52
CA ALA A 51 11.63 2.94 -11.50
C ALA A 51 10.20 3.24 -10.98
N MET A 52 9.93 2.93 -9.70
CA MET A 52 8.66 3.25 -9.04
C MET A 52 8.41 4.77 -9.01
N TYR A 53 9.41 5.57 -8.64
CA TYR A 53 9.30 7.03 -8.64
C TYR A 53 9.14 7.60 -10.04
N LEU A 54 9.95 7.14 -11.00
CA LEU A 54 9.88 7.54 -12.40
C LEU A 54 8.48 7.32 -12.99
N LEU A 55 7.88 6.16 -12.71
CA LEU A 55 6.51 5.87 -13.15
C LEU A 55 5.49 6.77 -12.41
N GLY A 56 5.70 7.06 -11.13
CA GLY A 56 4.87 7.99 -10.36
C GLY A 56 4.83 9.40 -10.96
N ASP A 57 5.99 9.92 -11.36
CA ASP A 57 6.08 11.24 -11.99
C ASP A 57 5.42 11.24 -13.38
N ALA A 58 5.64 10.19 -14.17
CA ALA A 58 4.99 10.03 -15.48
C ALA A 58 3.46 9.99 -15.39
N ILE A 59 2.89 9.37 -14.36
CA ILE A 59 1.43 9.32 -14.14
C ILE A 59 0.89 10.68 -13.75
N LYS A 60 1.58 11.42 -12.87
CA LYS A 60 1.17 12.78 -12.51
C LYS A 60 1.12 13.68 -13.75
N GLU A 61 2.14 13.60 -14.58
CA GLU A 61 2.21 14.33 -15.85
C GLU A 61 1.08 13.92 -16.80
N ALA A 62 0.92 12.61 -17.07
CA ALA A 62 -0.08 12.12 -18.03
C ALA A 62 -1.53 12.37 -17.58
N SER A 63 -1.81 12.25 -16.27
CA SER A 63 -3.15 12.40 -15.73
C SER A 63 -3.54 13.84 -15.38
N GLY A 64 -2.56 14.73 -15.23
CA GLY A 64 -2.76 16.10 -14.72
C GLY A 64 -3.25 16.14 -13.27
N LYS A 65 -3.18 15.02 -12.54
CA LYS A 65 -3.66 14.88 -11.15
C LYS A 65 -2.50 14.57 -10.22
N ASN A 66 -2.62 14.99 -8.96
CA ASN A 66 -1.67 14.62 -7.92
C ASN A 66 -1.91 13.17 -7.46
N ILE A 67 -1.49 12.20 -8.27
CA ILE A 67 -1.54 10.78 -7.93
C ILE A 67 -0.28 10.43 -7.13
N VAL A 68 -0.45 10.14 -5.85
CA VAL A 68 0.64 9.79 -4.92
C VAL A 68 1.05 8.33 -5.04
N ILE A 69 2.29 8.00 -4.73
CA ILE A 69 2.73 6.62 -4.54
C ILE A 69 2.23 6.17 -3.16
N ASN A 70 1.66 4.95 -3.06
CA ASN A 70 1.26 4.39 -1.78
C ASN A 70 2.24 3.32 -1.28
N VAL A 71 2.09 2.93 0.00
CA VAL A 71 2.97 1.94 0.62
C VAL A 71 3.05 0.61 -0.12
N ASN A 72 2.02 0.18 -0.87
CA ASN A 72 2.06 -1.10 -1.58
C ASN A 72 3.03 -1.07 -2.76
N ALA A 73 3.13 0.06 -3.47
CA ALA A 73 4.17 0.24 -4.50
C ALA A 73 5.56 0.16 -3.88
N ALA A 74 5.77 0.86 -2.76
CA ALA A 74 7.05 0.86 -2.05
C ALA A 74 7.43 -0.54 -1.55
N ILE A 75 6.50 -1.28 -0.95
CA ILE A 75 6.74 -2.68 -0.55
C ILE A 75 7.14 -3.53 -1.76
N GLY A 76 6.45 -3.37 -2.89
CA GLY A 76 6.78 -4.10 -4.12
C GLY A 76 8.20 -3.80 -4.61
N ALA A 77 8.57 -2.52 -4.70
CA ALA A 77 9.90 -2.09 -5.11
C ALA A 77 10.99 -2.60 -4.16
N VAL A 78 10.80 -2.46 -2.84
CA VAL A 78 11.77 -2.91 -1.83
C VAL A 78 11.94 -4.43 -1.83
N LEU A 79 10.86 -5.20 -2.02
CA LEU A 79 10.98 -6.65 -2.15
C LEU A 79 11.77 -7.05 -3.41
N LEU A 80 11.60 -6.32 -4.52
CA LEU A 80 12.37 -6.54 -5.73
C LEU A 80 13.86 -6.20 -5.54
N GLU A 81 14.19 -5.12 -4.81
CA GLU A 81 15.58 -4.84 -4.41
C GLU A 81 16.18 -6.00 -3.61
N ALA A 82 15.39 -6.64 -2.76
CA ALA A 82 15.78 -7.82 -2.00
C ALA A 82 15.76 -9.13 -2.82
N SER A 83 15.63 -9.05 -4.15
CA SER A 83 15.55 -10.21 -5.06
C SER A 83 14.39 -11.17 -4.75
N ILE A 84 13.33 -10.68 -4.11
CA ILE A 84 12.13 -11.47 -3.83
C ILE A 84 11.22 -11.49 -5.06
N PRO A 85 10.83 -12.68 -5.56
CA PRO A 85 9.98 -12.75 -6.74
C PRO A 85 8.55 -12.26 -6.44
N PRO A 86 7.90 -11.52 -7.36
CA PRO A 86 6.55 -10.98 -7.15
C PRO A 86 5.50 -12.03 -6.79
N LYS A 87 5.67 -13.28 -7.28
CA LYS A 87 4.76 -14.41 -7.02
C LYS A 87 4.60 -14.72 -5.53
N ILE A 88 5.60 -14.43 -4.70
CA ILE A 88 5.55 -14.71 -3.26
C ILE A 88 5.37 -13.44 -2.41
N ALA A 89 5.35 -12.25 -3.02
CA ALA A 89 5.31 -10.97 -2.30
C ALA A 89 4.11 -10.86 -1.35
N ARG A 90 2.95 -11.43 -1.71
CA ARG A 90 1.76 -11.46 -0.84
C ARG A 90 1.98 -12.23 0.46
N GLY A 91 2.89 -13.21 0.47
CA GLY A 91 3.23 -13.98 1.68
C GLY A 91 3.86 -13.10 2.76
N PHE A 92 4.69 -12.12 2.38
CA PHE A 92 5.28 -11.17 3.33
C PHE A 92 4.23 -10.29 4.01
N ASN A 93 3.22 -9.84 3.24
CA ASN A 93 2.10 -9.11 3.80
C ASN A 93 1.32 -9.97 4.81
N LEU A 94 1.09 -11.25 4.50
CA LEU A 94 0.41 -12.17 5.44
C LEU A 94 1.19 -12.30 6.76
N ILE A 95 2.50 -12.56 6.68
CA ILE A 95 3.37 -12.70 7.86
C ILE A 95 3.33 -11.42 8.72
N ALA A 96 3.44 -10.25 8.10
CA ALA A 96 3.37 -8.97 8.80
C ALA A 96 2.02 -8.75 9.51
N ARG A 97 0.91 -9.17 8.88
CA ARG A 97 -0.42 -9.08 9.49
C ARG A 97 -0.62 -10.06 10.65
N CYS A 98 -0.04 -11.26 10.58
CA CYS A 98 -0.07 -12.22 11.69
C CYS A 98 0.55 -11.63 12.96
N ALA A 99 1.64 -10.85 12.85
CA ALA A 99 2.24 -10.17 14.01
C ALA A 99 1.26 -9.17 14.65
N GLY A 100 0.54 -8.39 13.84
CA GLY A 100 -0.50 -7.47 14.35
C GLY A 100 -1.68 -8.20 15.00
N LEU A 101 -2.10 -9.35 14.45
CA LEU A 101 -3.15 -10.17 15.05
C LEU A 101 -2.76 -10.70 16.43
N VAL A 102 -1.49 -11.08 16.63
CA VAL A 102 -1.00 -11.47 17.96
C VAL A 102 -1.07 -10.30 18.93
N GLY A 103 -0.74 -9.08 18.48
CA GLY A 103 -0.93 -7.86 19.27
C GLY A 103 -2.39 -7.67 19.70
N HIS A 104 -3.32 -7.76 18.75
CA HIS A 104 -4.75 -7.65 19.06
C HIS A 104 -5.26 -8.74 20.01
N LEU A 105 -4.71 -9.96 19.95
CA LEU A 105 -5.06 -11.01 20.91
C LEU A 105 -4.63 -10.67 22.34
N LEU A 106 -3.45 -10.08 22.50
CA LEU A 106 -2.98 -9.62 23.81
C LEU A 106 -3.82 -8.44 24.30
N GLU A 107 -4.05 -7.44 23.44
CA GLU A 107 -4.90 -6.29 23.75
C GLU A 107 -6.29 -6.73 24.23
N GLU A 108 -6.93 -7.69 23.55
CA GLU A 108 -8.26 -8.19 23.95
C GLU A 108 -8.23 -8.99 25.27
N GLN A 109 -7.09 -9.60 25.64
CA GLN A 109 -6.95 -10.30 26.92
C GLN A 109 -6.74 -9.33 28.10
N GLU A 110 -6.06 -8.20 27.86
CA GLU A 110 -5.75 -7.20 28.89
C GLU A 110 -6.85 -6.13 29.02
N GLU A 111 -7.39 -5.67 27.89
CA GLU A 111 -8.43 -4.65 27.78
C GLU A 111 -9.52 -5.10 26.79
N PRO A 112 -10.49 -5.93 27.22
CA PRO A 112 -11.48 -6.52 26.33
C PRO A 112 -12.38 -5.48 25.64
N ALA A 113 -12.36 -5.44 24.32
CA ALA A 113 -13.21 -4.55 23.51
C ALA A 113 -14.38 -5.27 22.85
N GLY A 114 -14.39 -6.62 22.84
CA GLY A 114 -15.32 -7.43 22.06
C GLY A 114 -16.81 -7.13 22.30
N TYR A 115 -17.24 -6.94 23.55
CA TYR A 115 -18.63 -6.60 23.86
C TYR A 115 -19.04 -5.24 23.28
N HIS A 116 -18.16 -4.24 23.38
CA HIS A 116 -18.42 -2.90 22.86
C HIS A 116 -18.48 -2.89 21.33
N ILE A 117 -17.58 -3.64 20.69
CA ILE A 117 -17.58 -3.83 19.23
C ILE A 117 -18.87 -4.51 18.78
N TRP A 118 -19.29 -5.59 19.46
CA TRP A 118 -20.53 -6.30 19.15
C TRP A 118 -21.75 -5.38 19.24
N LYS A 119 -21.88 -4.62 20.33
CA LYS A 119 -22.99 -3.69 20.54
C LYS A 119 -23.02 -2.59 19.46
N ALA A 120 -21.86 -2.00 19.14
CA ALA A 120 -21.76 -0.98 18.10
C ALA A 120 -22.15 -1.51 16.71
N ALA A 121 -21.80 -2.77 16.41
CA ALA A 121 -22.17 -3.41 15.15
C ALA A 121 -23.68 -3.68 15.05
N ASP A 122 -24.31 -4.14 16.14
CA ASP A 122 -25.76 -4.38 16.22
C ASP A 122 -26.56 -3.09 16.00
N GLU A 123 -26.14 -1.98 16.63
CA GLU A 123 -26.78 -0.68 16.45
C GLU A 123 -26.60 -0.09 15.04
N ALA A 124 -25.45 -0.37 14.39
CA ALA A 124 -25.13 0.19 13.08
C ALA A 124 -25.84 -0.52 11.91
N VAL A 125 -26.30 -1.77 12.10
CA VAL A 125 -26.96 -2.56 11.06
C VAL A 125 -28.46 -2.65 11.39
N PRO A 126 -29.32 -1.81 10.77
CA PRO A 126 -30.74 -1.86 11.02
C PRO A 126 -31.32 -3.22 10.58
N TYR A 127 -32.16 -3.80 11.43
CA TYR A 127 -32.92 -4.99 11.08
C TYR A 127 -33.98 -4.66 10.03
N GLU A 128 -33.85 -5.23 8.84
CA GLU A 128 -34.92 -5.23 7.83
C GLU A 128 -35.74 -6.52 7.98
N ALA A 129 -37.01 -6.38 8.38
CA ALA A 129 -37.95 -7.49 8.36
C ALA A 129 -38.18 -7.96 6.91
N PRO A 130 -38.38 -9.27 6.68
CA PRO A 130 -38.64 -9.83 5.35
C PRO A 130 -39.91 -9.29 4.69
#